data_AF-A0A661PDG6-F1
#
_entry.id   AF-A0A661PDG6-F1
#
_cell.length_a   1.000
_cell.length_b   1.000
_cell.length_c   1.000
_cell.angle_alpha   90.00
_cell.angle_beta   90.00
_cell.angle_gamma   90.00
#
_symmetry.space_group_name_H-M   'P 1'
#
loop_
_entity.id
_entity.type
_entity.pdbx_description
1 polymer ?
#
loop_
_entity_poly.entity_id
_entity_poly.type
_entity_poly.pdbx_seq_one_letter_code
_entity_poly.pdbx_strand_id
1 'polypeptide(L)'
;MHEGAIHLCTGWLPDFGGRLGAVIHGRFDSDAACDAADAVGYYGSGLNPLYYEHYDRECFMETLNDWGWFGDDDPPDWFVGGNRRHGGPE
;
A
#
# COMPACT_ATOMS: atom_id res chain seq x y z
N MET A 1 4.25 -11.84 -27.62
CA MET A 1 3.54 -10.60 -27.29
C MET A 1 2.85 -10.89 -25.97
N HIS A 2 3.33 -10.34 -24.85
CA HIS A 2 2.55 -10.38 -23.63
C HIS A 2 1.55 -9.24 -23.74
N GLU A 3 0.30 -9.55 -24.04
CA GLU A 3 -0.78 -8.59 -23.82
C GLU A 3 -0.75 -8.24 -22.33
N GLY A 4 -0.52 -6.97 -22.01
CA GLY A 4 -0.64 -6.50 -20.65
C GLY A 4 -2.07 -6.74 -20.18
N ALA A 5 -2.24 -7.50 -19.11
CA ALA A 5 -3.52 -7.66 -18.46
C ALA A 5 -3.80 -6.42 -17.59
N ILE A 6 -5.00 -5.87 -17.70
CA ILE A 6 -5.45 -4.80 -16.79
C ILE A 6 -6.14 -5.49 -15.61
N HIS A 7 -5.65 -5.20 -14.41
CA HIS A 7 -6.22 -5.68 -13.16
C HIS A 7 -6.88 -4.53 -12.42
N LEU A 8 -8.10 -4.76 -11.93
CA LEU A 8 -8.76 -3.85 -11.00
C LEU A 8 -8.21 -4.12 -9.59
N CYS A 9 -8.00 -3.05 -8.84
CA CYS A 9 -7.71 -3.11 -7.41
C CYS A 9 -8.69 -2.21 -6.66
N THR A 10 -8.87 -2.50 -5.37
CA THR A 10 -9.78 -1.74 -4.51
C THR A 10 -9.28 -0.31 -4.25
N GLY A 11 -7.96 -0.11 -4.21
CA GLY A 11 -7.38 1.22 -4.05
C GLY A 11 -5.89 1.26 -4.32
N TRP A 12 -5.38 2.46 -4.58
CA TRP A 12 -3.96 2.73 -4.76
C TRP A 12 -3.57 3.99 -4.00
N LEU A 13 -2.46 3.90 -3.26
CA LEU A 13 -1.88 4.99 -2.49
C LEU A 13 -0.44 5.21 -2.98
N PRO A 14 -0.21 6.21 -3.86
CA PRO A 14 1.08 6.40 -4.51
C PRO A 14 2.23 6.67 -3.52
N ASP A 15 1.93 7.37 -2.42
CA ASP A 15 2.95 7.89 -1.51
C ASP A 15 3.26 6.97 -0.31
N PHE A 16 2.66 5.79 -0.23
CA PHE A 16 2.79 4.87 0.93
C PHE A 16 3.29 3.47 0.54
N GLY A 17 3.91 2.77 1.49
CA GLY A 17 4.27 1.34 1.36
C GLY A 17 5.50 1.04 0.49
N GLY A 18 5.85 1.91 -0.46
CA GLY A 18 7.08 1.81 -1.25
C GLY A 18 7.15 2.86 -2.36
N ARG A 19 8.24 2.84 -3.14
CA ARG A 19 8.48 3.80 -4.24
C ARG A 19 7.47 3.72 -5.40
N LEU A 20 6.78 2.59 -5.55
CA LEU A 20 5.70 2.44 -6.53
C LEU A 20 4.33 2.68 -5.89
N GLY A 21 4.26 2.89 -4.58
CA GLY A 21 3.04 3.00 -3.81
C GLY A 21 2.51 1.66 -3.29
N ALA A 22 1.39 1.75 -2.58
CA ALA A 22 0.67 0.64 -1.98
C ALA A 22 -0.61 0.35 -2.75
N VAL A 23 -0.87 -0.92 -3.05
CA VAL A 23 -2.13 -1.40 -3.61
C VAL A 23 -2.95 -2.02 -2.50
N ILE A 24 -4.20 -1.58 -2.38
CA ILE A 24 -5.17 -2.13 -1.44
C ILE A 24 -5.96 -3.22 -2.15
N HIS A 25 -5.90 -4.43 -1.57
CA HIS A 25 -6.66 -5.56 -2.03
C HIS A 25 -7.91 -5.74 -1.18
N GLY A 26 -9.06 -5.79 -1.83
CA GLY A 26 -10.35 -6.07 -1.23
C GLY A 26 -10.77 -7.53 -1.45
N ARG A 27 -11.83 -7.93 -0.76
CA ARG A 27 -12.39 -9.28 -0.83
C ARG A 27 -12.81 -9.72 -2.24
N PHE A 28 -13.05 -8.78 -3.14
CA PHE A 28 -13.51 -9.03 -4.51
C PHE A 28 -12.40 -8.91 -5.56
N ASP A 29 -11.17 -8.54 -5.15
CA ASP A 29 -10.03 -8.55 -6.06
C ASP A 29 -9.61 -10.00 -6.33
N SER A 30 -9.14 -10.27 -7.55
CA SER A 30 -8.70 -11.62 -7.93
C SER A 30 -7.28 -11.88 -7.43
N ASP A 31 -6.97 -13.14 -7.11
CA ASP A 31 -5.60 -13.54 -6.77
C ASP A 31 -4.60 -13.13 -7.84
N ALA A 32 -5.00 -13.19 -9.11
CA ALA A 32 -4.18 -12.72 -10.24
C ALA A 32 -3.85 -11.23 -10.18
N ALA A 33 -4.73 -10.39 -9.61
CA ALA A 33 -4.45 -8.97 -9.40
C ALA A 33 -3.44 -8.76 -8.27
N CYS A 34 -3.52 -9.54 -7.20
CA CYS A 34 -2.53 -9.55 -6.12
C CYS A 34 -1.15 -9.98 -6.64
N ASP A 35 -1.10 -11.13 -7.32
CA ASP A 35 0.14 -11.68 -7.89
C ASP A 35 0.77 -10.71 -8.91
N ALA A 36 -0.05 -10.03 -9.72
CA ALA A 36 0.44 -9.06 -10.68
C ALA A 36 1.05 -7.82 -10.00
N ALA A 37 0.43 -7.32 -8.92
CA ALA A 37 0.94 -6.18 -8.16
C ALA A 37 2.30 -6.52 -7.49
N ASP A 38 2.39 -7.70 -6.89
CA ASP A 38 3.63 -8.19 -6.27
C ASP A 38 4.73 -8.40 -7.33
N ALA A 39 4.39 -8.99 -8.48
CA ALA A 39 5.35 -9.27 -9.56
C ALA A 39 5.98 -8.00 -10.15
N VAL A 40 5.28 -6.86 -10.09
CA VAL A 40 5.80 -5.56 -10.57
C VAL A 40 6.33 -4.68 -9.43
N GLY A 41 6.27 -5.16 -8.18
CA GLY A 41 6.94 -4.54 -7.03
C GLY A 41 6.12 -3.51 -6.24
N TYR A 42 4.79 -3.51 -6.36
CA TYR A 42 3.94 -2.74 -5.44
C TYR A 42 3.95 -3.37 -4.05
N TYR A 43 3.73 -2.55 -3.02
CA TYR A 43 3.39 -3.07 -1.71
C TYR A 43 1.90 -3.46 -1.70
N GLY A 44 1.59 -4.75 -1.61
CA GLY A 44 0.22 -5.24 -1.51
C GLY A 44 -0.25 -5.32 -0.05
N SER A 45 -1.48 -4.85 0.24
CA SER A 45 -2.09 -5.03 1.55
C SER A 45 -3.58 -5.36 1.48
N GLY A 46 -3.97 -6.44 2.16
CA GLY A 46 -5.37 -6.78 2.42
C GLY A 46 -5.80 -6.25 3.78
N LEU A 47 -6.76 -5.32 3.80
CA LEU A 47 -7.30 -4.78 5.05
C LEU A 47 -8.36 -5.71 5.63
N ASN A 48 -8.30 -5.95 6.94
CA ASN A 48 -9.28 -6.80 7.61
C ASN A 48 -10.65 -6.10 7.65
N PRO A 49 -11.70 -6.67 7.03
CA PRO A 49 -13.00 -6.01 6.96
C PRO A 49 -13.60 -5.73 8.35
N LEU A 50 -13.31 -6.56 9.37
CA LEU A 50 -13.82 -6.32 10.72
C LEU A 50 -13.35 -4.98 11.32
N TYR A 51 -12.14 -4.54 10.96
CA TYR A 51 -11.53 -3.33 11.50
C TYR A 51 -11.58 -2.14 10.54
N TYR A 52 -11.66 -2.39 9.23
CA TYR A 52 -11.53 -1.34 8.21
C TYR A 52 -12.79 -1.18 7.32
N GLU A 53 -13.88 -1.92 7.57
CA GLU A 53 -15.16 -1.72 6.85
C GLU A 53 -15.78 -0.34 7.14
N HIS A 54 -15.59 0.16 8.35
CA HIS A 54 -15.96 1.52 8.73
C HIS A 54 -14.72 2.39 8.85
N TYR A 55 -14.85 3.64 8.41
CA TYR A 55 -13.76 4.59 8.52
C TYR A 55 -13.51 4.97 9.98
N ASP A 56 -12.36 4.53 10.50
CA ASP A 56 -11.77 4.99 11.75
C ASP A 56 -10.44 5.67 11.47
N ARG A 57 -10.44 7.00 11.57
CA ARG A 57 -9.29 7.82 11.23
C ARG A 57 -8.01 7.40 11.97
N GLU A 58 -8.09 7.03 13.25
CA GLU A 58 -6.90 6.69 14.03
C GLU A 58 -6.31 5.37 13.54
N CYS A 59 -7.17 4.38 13.31
CA CYS A 59 -6.76 3.07 12.79
C CYS A 59 -6.07 3.20 11.42
N PHE A 60 -6.65 3.96 10.48
CA PHE A 60 -6.02 4.20 9.17
C PHE A 60 -4.67 4.92 9.30
N MET A 61 -4.53 5.87 10.22
CA MET A 61 -3.25 6.56 10.41
C MET A 61 -2.19 5.66 10.98
N GLU A 62 -2.52 4.79 11.92
CA GLU A 62 -1.58 3.77 12.43
C GLU A 62 -1.13 2.85 11.29
N THR A 63 -2.06 2.37 10.46
CA THR A 63 -1.72 1.54 9.29
C THR A 63 -0.76 2.26 8.33
N LEU A 64 -1.06 3.51 7.99
CA LEU A 64 -0.25 4.31 7.06
C LEU A 64 1.12 4.65 7.66
N ASN A 65 1.20 4.88 8.97
CA ASN A 65 2.47 5.02 9.68
C ASN A 65 3.33 3.75 9.60
N ASP A 66 2.70 2.58 9.72
CA ASP A 66 3.40 1.29 9.62
C ASP A 66 3.89 1.00 8.20
N TRP A 67 3.11 1.37 7.19
CA TRP A 67 3.49 1.23 5.77
C TRP A 67 4.61 2.19 5.37
N GLY A 68 4.62 3.38 5.97
CA GLY A 68 5.64 4.38 5.73
C GLY A 68 5.38 5.26 4.51
N TRP A 69 5.95 6.47 4.54
CA TRP A 69 5.85 7.50 3.50
C TRP A 69 7.02 7.42 2.52
N PHE A 70 6.71 7.53 1.23
CA PHE A 70 7.64 7.48 0.10
C PHE A 70 7.37 8.56 -0.96
N GLY A 71 6.43 9.48 -0.70
CA GLY A 71 6.15 10.61 -1.58
C GLY A 71 7.33 11.58 -1.67
N ASP A 72 7.42 12.30 -2.80
CA ASP A 72 8.51 13.26 -3.07
C ASP A 72 8.36 14.56 -2.25
N ASP A 73 7.16 14.84 -1.76
CA ASP A 73 6.83 16.01 -0.93
C ASP A 73 6.89 15.70 0.58
N ASP A 74 6.67 16.73 1.40
CA ASP A 74 6.58 16.59 2.84
C ASP A 74 5.41 15.65 3.23
N PRO A 75 5.63 14.72 4.18
CA PRO A 75 4.55 13.86 4.65
C PRO A 75 3.49 14.68 5.39
N PRO A 76 2.25 14.17 5.49
CA PRO A 76 1.19 14.84 6.26
C PRO A 76 1.58 15.06 7.73
N ASP A 77 1.13 16.15 8.35
CA ASP A 77 1.49 16.53 9.74
C ASP A 77 1.23 15.45 10.81
N TRP A 78 0.29 14.53 10.54
CA TRP A 78 -0.07 13.43 11.44
C TRP A 78 0.82 12.20 11.26
N PHE A 79 1.63 12.15 10.21
CA PHE A 79 2.52 11.04 9.94
C PHE A 79 3.71 11.09 10.91
N VAL A 80 3.82 10.05 11.72
CA VAL A 80 4.86 9.86 12.72
C VAL A 80 5.76 8.68 12.39
N GLY A 81 5.54 8.01 11.25
CA GLY A 81 6.30 6.88 10.74
C GLY A 81 7.76 7.24 10.50
N GLY A 82 8.56 7.16 11.57
CA GLY A 82 9.96 7.52 11.56
C GLY A 82 10.79 6.51 10.78
N ASN A 83 11.27 6.92 9.61
CA ASN A 83 12.58 6.58 9.04
C ASN A 83 13.11 5.20 9.46
N ARG A 84 12.49 4.11 8.99
CA ARG A 84 13.28 2.91 8.73
C ARG A 84 14.21 3.29 7.59
N ARG A 85 15.33 3.93 7.94
CA ARG A 85 16.54 3.90 7.12
C ARG A 85 16.73 2.44 6.82
N HIS A 86 16.35 2.04 5.61
CA HIS A 86 16.71 0.77 5.06
C HIS A 86 18.23 0.76 5.18
N GLY A 87 18.74 -0.02 6.13
CA GLY A 87 20.12 -0.43 6.12
C GLY A 87 20.41 -0.87 4.69
N GLY A 88 21.51 -0.36 4.15
CA GLY A 88 22.02 -0.77 2.86
C GLY A 88 22.23 -2.29 2.80
N PRO A 89 22.62 -2.80 1.63
CA PRO A 89 22.63 -4.23 1.36
C PRO A 89 23.58 -4.98 2.30
N GLU A 90 23.12 -6.11 2.83
CA GLU A 90 23.95 -7.24 3.23
C GLU A 90 23.42 -8.50 2.53
#